data_AF-A0A160IN34-F1
#
_entry.id   AF-A0A160IN34-F1
#
_cell.length_a   1.000
_cell.length_b   1.000
_cell.length_c   1.000
_cell.angle_alpha   90.00
_cell.angle_beta   90.00
_cell.angle_gamma   90.00
#
_symmetry.space_group_name_H-M   'P 1'
#
loop_
_entity.id
_entity.type
_entity.pdbx_description
1 polymer ?
#
loop_
_entity_poly.entity_id
_entity_poly.type
_entity_poly.pdbx_seq_one_letter_code
_entity_poly.pdbx_strand_id
1 'polypeptide(L)'
;MNVVKFKSPNTQLSNEERLISLMEQYGASLNKLAFTYLKDWARSEDVVQEVFMSCYKNLDDFREESAYRTWLYRITVNKCIDIIRKKNLLDYFSVKELKEYLIKKDNSAENEMLKKNDEYDLAKHVMSLPLKYREVMV
;
A
#
# COMPACT_ATOMS: atom_id res chain seq x y z
N MET A 1 -43.09 15.09 -7.64
CA MET A 1 -42.70 15.01 -6.21
C MET A 1 -41.19 14.95 -6.15
N ASN A 2 -40.54 16.09 -5.88
CA ASN A 2 -39.10 16.22 -5.79
C ASN A 2 -38.59 15.65 -4.46
N VAL A 3 -37.50 14.88 -4.52
CA VAL A 3 -36.50 14.92 -3.45
C VAL A 3 -35.13 14.81 -4.09
N VAL A 4 -34.68 15.97 -4.60
CA VAL A 4 -33.26 16.26 -4.80
C VAL A 4 -32.62 16.14 -3.42
N LYS A 5 -31.77 15.13 -3.23
CA LYS A 5 -30.92 15.04 -2.04
C LYS A 5 -29.93 16.20 -2.09
N PHE A 6 -30.25 17.29 -1.40
CA PHE A 6 -29.30 18.33 -1.06
C PHE A 6 -28.17 17.70 -0.22
N LYS A 7 -27.01 17.44 -0.83
CA LYS A 7 -25.77 17.19 -0.08
C LYS A 7 -25.40 18.54 0.54
N SER A 8 -25.39 18.61 1.88
CA SER A 8 -25.02 19.84 2.60
C SER A 8 -23.61 20.30 2.19
N PRO A 9 -23.34 21.61 2.09
CA PRO A 9 -22.11 22.17 1.52
C PRO A 9 -20.85 22.00 2.39
N ASN A 10 -20.84 21.12 3.40
CA ASN A 10 -19.70 21.00 4.32
C ASN A 10 -19.54 19.61 4.97
N THR A 11 -19.79 18.52 4.23
CA THR A 11 -19.43 17.17 4.72
C THR A 11 -18.01 16.87 4.29
N GLN A 12 -17.07 16.81 5.25
CA GLN A 12 -15.74 16.26 5.01
C GLN A 12 -15.90 14.87 4.39
N LEU A 13 -15.28 14.69 3.23
CA LEU A 13 -15.38 13.49 2.41
C LEU A 13 -14.69 12.34 3.17
N SER A 14 -15.36 11.19 3.35
CA SER A 14 -14.74 10.03 4.03
C SER A 14 -13.44 9.62 3.31
N ASN A 15 -12.46 9.07 4.04
CA ASN A 15 -11.23 8.57 3.44
C ASN A 15 -11.49 7.56 2.32
N GLU A 16 -12.57 6.80 2.42
CA GLU A 16 -13.02 5.85 1.41
C GLU A 16 -13.43 6.58 0.12
N GLU A 17 -14.29 7.59 0.20
CA GLU A 17 -14.72 8.31 -1.00
C GLU A 17 -13.61 9.25 -1.54
N ARG A 18 -12.64 9.67 -0.70
CA ARG A 18 -11.41 10.36 -1.15
C ARG A 18 -10.54 9.39 -1.95
N LEU A 19 -10.34 8.18 -1.44
CA LEU A 19 -9.58 7.13 -2.12
C LEU A 19 -10.21 6.76 -3.46
N ILE A 20 -11.53 6.57 -3.51
CA ILE A 20 -12.27 6.28 -4.75
C ILE A 20 -12.03 7.38 -5.78
N SER A 21 -12.15 8.65 -5.38
CA SER A 21 -11.88 9.78 -6.28
C SER A 21 -10.45 9.78 -6.82
N LEU A 22 -9.45 9.48 -5.98
CA LEU A 22 -8.06 9.36 -6.41
C LEU A 22 -7.84 8.16 -7.35
N MET A 23 -8.50 7.03 -7.10
CA MET A 23 -8.44 5.84 -7.97
C MET A 23 -8.99 6.14 -9.36
N GLU A 24 -10.18 6.76 -9.43
CA GLU A 24 -10.80 7.15 -10.69
C GLU A 24 -9.94 8.16 -11.47
N GLN A 25 -9.37 9.15 -10.76
CA GLN A 25 -8.60 10.21 -11.38
C GLN A 25 -7.22 9.75 -11.86
N TYR A 26 -6.51 8.93 -11.06
CA TYR A 26 -5.10 8.63 -11.29
C TYR A 26 -4.83 7.19 -11.72
N GLY A 27 -5.73 6.24 -11.45
CA GLY A 27 -5.48 4.80 -11.63
C GLY A 27 -4.98 4.43 -13.02
N ALA A 28 -5.64 4.90 -14.08
CA ALA A 28 -5.23 4.62 -15.46
C ALA A 28 -3.85 5.22 -15.79
N SER A 29 -3.53 6.41 -15.27
CA SER A 29 -2.25 7.06 -15.52
C SER A 29 -1.10 6.39 -14.76
N LEU A 30 -1.35 5.96 -13.52
CA LEU A 30 -0.38 5.22 -12.71
C LEU A 30 -0.13 3.82 -13.28
N ASN A 31 -1.15 3.14 -13.82
CA ASN A 31 -0.97 1.83 -14.46
C ASN A 31 -0.12 1.97 -15.73
N LYS A 32 -0.42 2.95 -16.59
CA LYS A 32 0.43 3.28 -17.75
C LYS A 32 1.87 3.58 -17.34
N LEU A 33 2.06 4.36 -16.28
CA LEU A 33 3.38 4.66 -15.74
C LEU A 33 4.09 3.38 -15.26
N ALA A 34 3.44 2.56 -14.44
CA ALA A 34 4.04 1.31 -13.97
C ALA A 34 4.40 0.38 -15.15
N PHE A 35 3.56 0.34 -16.18
CA PHE A 35 3.80 -0.44 -17.38
C PHE A 35 5.01 0.05 -18.18
N THR A 36 5.30 1.35 -18.23
CA THR A 36 6.51 1.83 -18.93
C THR A 36 7.79 1.32 -18.27
N TYR A 37 7.79 1.09 -16.96
CA TYR A 37 8.91 0.53 -16.20
C TYR A 37 8.95 -1.00 -16.24
N LEU A 38 7.83 -1.67 -15.99
CA LEU A 38 7.79 -3.11 -15.75
C LEU A 38 7.59 -3.95 -17.01
N LYS A 39 6.97 -3.37 -18.06
CA LYS A 39 6.60 -4.06 -19.31
C LYS A 39 5.76 -5.33 -19.08
N ASP A 40 5.03 -5.37 -17.97
CA ASP A 40 4.19 -6.47 -17.54
C ASP A 40 2.88 -5.90 -16.99
N TRP A 41 1.76 -6.25 -17.62
CA TRP A 41 0.45 -5.70 -17.27
C TRP A 41 0.00 -6.11 -15.86
N ALA A 42 0.13 -7.39 -15.53
CA ALA A 42 -0.30 -7.92 -14.24
C ALA A 42 0.48 -7.25 -13.09
N ARG A 43 1.81 -7.16 -13.24
CA ARG A 43 2.64 -6.48 -12.22
C ARG A 43 2.37 -4.99 -12.12
N SER A 44 1.98 -4.35 -13.23
CA SER A 44 1.65 -2.92 -13.22
C SER A 44 0.37 -2.67 -12.44
N GLU A 45 -0.63 -3.54 -12.60
CA GLU A 45 -1.87 -3.51 -11.83
C GLU A 45 -1.62 -3.75 -10.34
N ASP A 46 -0.82 -4.75 -9.98
CA ASP A 46 -0.43 -5.04 -8.60
C ASP A 46 0.24 -3.84 -7.93
N VAL A 47 1.18 -3.18 -8.63
CA VAL A 47 1.84 -1.98 -8.12
C VAL A 47 0.83 -0.87 -7.84
N VAL A 48 -0.11 -0.64 -8.75
CA VAL A 48 -1.12 0.41 -8.58
C VAL A 48 -2.03 0.12 -7.39
N GLN A 49 -2.43 -1.14 -7.20
CA GLN A 49 -3.18 -1.56 -6.01
C GLN A 49 -2.39 -1.27 -4.73
N GLU A 50 -1.12 -1.67 -4.66
CA GLU A 50 -0.27 -1.40 -3.49
C GLU A 50 -0.05 0.09 -3.25
N VAL A 51 0.05 0.91 -4.30
CA VAL A 51 0.15 2.37 -4.20
C VAL A 51 -1.09 2.94 -3.53
N PHE A 52 -2.29 2.53 -3.95
CA PHE A 52 -3.53 3.01 -3.36
C PHE A 52 -3.76 2.48 -1.95
N MET A 53 -3.34 1.25 -1.64
CA MET A 53 -3.34 0.75 -0.26
C MET A 53 -2.40 1.57 0.64
N SER A 54 -1.22 1.92 0.14
CA SER A 54 -0.28 2.79 0.85
C SER A 54 -0.83 4.21 1.00
N CYS A 55 -1.53 4.70 -0.03
CA CYS A 55 -2.20 5.99 -0.03
C CYS A 55 -3.27 6.05 1.07
N TYR A 56 -4.16 5.05 1.13
CA TYR A 56 -5.23 4.97 2.12
C TYR A 56 -4.70 4.97 3.55
N LYS A 57 -3.65 4.18 3.82
CA LYS A 57 -3.02 4.12 5.16
C LYS A 57 -2.44 5.45 5.64
N ASN A 58 -2.02 6.32 4.71
CA ASN A 58 -1.38 7.59 5.03
C ASN A 58 -2.27 8.80 4.66
N LEU A 59 -3.56 8.56 4.36
CA LEU A 59 -4.46 9.60 3.86
C LEU A 59 -4.82 10.63 4.94
N ASP A 60 -4.84 10.19 6.20
CA ASP A 60 -5.08 11.01 7.39
C ASP A 60 -3.89 11.92 7.72
N ASP A 61 -2.67 11.44 7.46
CA ASP A 61 -1.42 12.17 7.72
C ASP A 61 -0.99 13.06 6.54
N PHE A 62 -1.79 13.10 5.47
CA PHE A 62 -1.45 13.88 4.28
C PHE A 62 -1.62 15.38 4.54
N ARG A 63 -0.50 16.07 4.78
CA ARG A 63 -0.45 17.49 5.15
C ARG A 63 -0.71 18.49 4.01
N GLU A 64 -1.16 18.04 2.85
CA GLU A 64 -1.36 18.85 1.62
C GLU A 64 -0.14 19.67 1.16
N GLU A 65 1.04 19.45 1.75
CA GLU A 65 2.30 20.11 1.38
C GLU A 65 2.80 19.72 -0.03
N SER A 66 2.19 18.70 -0.65
CA SER A 66 2.42 18.31 -2.03
C SER A 66 1.10 17.90 -2.69
N ALA A 67 0.98 18.01 -4.02
CA ALA A 67 -0.21 17.53 -4.72
C ALA A 67 -0.29 16.00 -4.69
N TYR A 68 -1.50 15.43 -4.52
CA TYR A 68 -1.75 13.98 -4.56
C TYR A 68 -1.11 13.30 -5.78
N ARG A 69 -1.18 13.96 -6.93
CA ARG A 69 -0.53 13.49 -8.17
C ARG A 69 0.96 13.23 -7.98
N THR A 70 1.69 14.19 -7.42
CA THR A 70 3.15 14.07 -7.22
C THR A 70 3.47 12.96 -6.25
N TRP A 71 2.71 12.84 -5.17
CA TRP A 71 2.89 11.81 -4.16
C TRP A 71 2.64 10.41 -4.73
N LEU A 72 1.51 10.20 -5.40
CA LEU A 72 1.16 8.91 -6.03
C LEU A 72 2.19 8.50 -7.08
N TYR A 73 2.58 9.42 -7.98
CA TYR A 73 3.60 9.13 -9.00
C TYR A 73 4.93 8.73 -8.38
N ARG A 74 5.36 9.42 -7.30
CA ARG A 74 6.61 9.10 -6.60
C ARG A 74 6.56 7.70 -5.98
N ILE A 75 5.47 7.35 -5.31
CA ILE A 75 5.30 5.99 -4.74
C ILE A 75 5.34 4.94 -5.85
N THR A 76 4.61 5.16 -6.95
CA THR A 76 4.58 4.23 -8.10
C THR A 76 5.97 4.01 -8.68
N VAL A 77 6.72 5.08 -8.98
CA VAL A 77 8.08 4.97 -9.53
C VAL A 77 9.00 4.24 -8.57
N ASN A 78 8.97 4.55 -7.27
CA ASN A 78 9.79 3.89 -6.27
C ASN A 78 9.52 2.38 -6.22
N LYS A 79 8.24 1.98 -6.19
CA LYS A 79 7.84 0.56 -6.20
C LYS A 79 8.31 -0.15 -7.47
N CYS A 80 8.15 0.47 -8.64
CA CYS A 80 8.64 -0.11 -9.90
C CYS A 80 10.16 -0.30 -9.89
N ILE A 81 10.91 0.69 -9.41
CA ILE A 81 12.38 0.61 -9.29
C ILE A 81 12.77 -0.52 -8.33
N ASP A 82 12.09 -0.67 -7.20
CA ASP A 82 12.39 -1.73 -6.23
C ASP A 82 12.12 -3.13 -6.80
N ILE A 83 11.05 -3.31 -7.56
CA ILE A 83 10.77 -4.55 -8.29
C ILE A 83 11.87 -4.85 -9.30
N ILE A 84 12.29 -3.85 -10.09
CA ILE A 84 13.37 -4.01 -11.08
C ILE A 84 14.68 -4.35 -10.38
N ARG A 85 15.03 -3.68 -9.29
CA ARG A 85 16.24 -3.98 -8.50
C ARG A 85 16.20 -5.41 -7.98
N LYS A 86 15.07 -5.86 -7.44
CA LYS A 86 14.90 -7.24 -6.97
C LYS A 86 15.02 -8.25 -8.10
N LYS A 87 14.45 -7.95 -9.28
CA LYS A 87 14.58 -8.79 -10.48
C LYS A 87 16.02 -8.85 -10.98
N ASN A 88 16.71 -7.72 -11.11
CA ASN A 88 18.11 -7.70 -11.55
C ASN A 88 19.02 -8.44 -10.55
N LEU A 89 18.69 -8.38 -9.26
CA LEU A 89 19.34 -9.19 -8.25
C LEU A 89 19.08 -10.70 -8.49
N LEU A 90 17.84 -11.10 -8.83
CA LEU A 90 17.48 -12.48 -9.22
C LEU A 90 18.21 -12.97 -10.46
N ASP A 91 18.43 -12.09 -11.42
CA ASP A 91 19.13 -12.44 -12.66
C ASP A 91 20.66 -12.56 -12.43
N TYR A 92 21.20 -11.90 -11.39
CA TYR A 92 22.63 -11.91 -11.06
C TYR A 92 23.03 -12.99 -10.04
N PHE A 93 22.13 -13.37 -9.12
CA PHE A 93 22.40 -14.34 -8.05
C PHE A 93 21.61 -15.63 -8.25
N SER A 94 22.18 -16.77 -7.87
CA SER A 94 21.42 -18.02 -7.84
C SER A 94 20.23 -17.92 -6.86
N VAL A 95 19.14 -18.66 -7.11
CA VAL A 95 17.92 -18.65 -6.28
C VAL A 95 18.21 -18.87 -4.78
N LYS A 96 19.29 -19.61 -4.46
CA LYS A 96 19.74 -19.88 -3.09
C LYS A 96 20.39 -18.65 -2.46
N GLU A 97 21.34 -18.02 -3.14
CA GLU A 97 22.00 -16.79 -2.69
C GLU A 97 21.00 -15.64 -2.52
N LEU A 98 19.98 -15.61 -3.38
CA LEU A 98 18.97 -14.56 -3.29
C LEU A 98 17.99 -14.78 -2.14
N LYS A 99 17.62 -16.02 -1.83
CA LYS A 99 16.85 -16.33 -0.63
C LYS A 99 17.59 -15.86 0.61
N GLU A 100 18.89 -16.12 0.72
CA GLU A 100 19.72 -15.68 1.85
C GLU A 100 19.80 -14.15 1.95
N TYR A 101 19.98 -13.44 0.83
CA TYR A 101 19.98 -11.97 0.83
C TYR A 101 18.62 -11.37 1.22
N LEU A 102 17.51 -11.90 0.70
CA LEU A 102 16.17 -11.44 1.03
C LEU A 102 15.84 -11.71 2.51
N ILE A 103 16.19 -12.89 3.03
CA ILE A 103 16.04 -13.22 4.46
C ILE A 103 16.84 -12.25 5.32
N LYS A 104 18.08 -11.91 4.92
CA LYS A 104 18.92 -10.96 5.65
C LYS A 104 18.37 -9.53 5.63
N LYS A 105 17.77 -9.10 4.51
CA LYS A 105 17.12 -7.78 4.40
C LYS A 105 15.81 -7.72 5.21
N ASP A 106 15.05 -8.81 5.20
CA ASP A 106 13.77 -8.91 5.92
C ASP A 106 13.98 -9.04 7.45
N ASN A 107 15.11 -9.58 7.88
CA ASN A 107 15.57 -9.61 9.28
C ASN A 107 16.45 -8.40 9.65
N SER A 108 16.41 -7.32 8.87
CA SER A 108 17.07 -6.09 9.30
C SER A 108 16.38 -5.55 10.56
N ALA A 109 17.16 -4.91 11.44
CA ALA A 109 16.64 -4.40 12.72
C ALA A 109 15.41 -3.47 12.53
N GLU A 110 15.37 -2.71 11.44
CA GLU A 110 14.25 -1.84 11.07
C GLU A 110 12.97 -2.63 10.74
N ASN A 111 13.07 -3.68 9.92
CA ASN A 111 11.93 -4.55 9.60
C ASN A 111 11.52 -5.44 10.77
N GLU A 112 12.46 -5.86 11.62
CA GLU A 112 12.15 -6.60 12.84
C GLU A 112 11.36 -5.73 13.85
N MET A 113 11.71 -4.44 13.96
CA MET A 113 10.93 -3.49 14.76
C MET A 113 9.52 -3.25 14.18
N LEU A 114 9.38 -3.14 12.86
CA LEU A 114 8.09 -3.01 12.19
C LEU A 114 7.20 -4.25 12.41
N LYS A 115 7.76 -5.45 12.24
CA LYS A 115 7.05 -6.72 12.51
C LYS A 115 6.64 -6.84 13.98
N LYS A 116 7.52 -6.49 14.92
CA LYS A 116 7.19 -6.49 16.36
C LYS A 116 6.06 -5.52 16.69
N ASN A 117 6.01 -4.36 16.04
CA ASN A 117 4.90 -3.42 16.21
C ASN A 117 3.59 -3.99 15.65
N ASP A 118 3.61 -4.57 14.43
CA ASP A 118 2.44 -5.21 13.82
C ASP A 118 1.93 -6.40 14.66
N GLU A 119 2.85 -7.21 15.20
CA GLU A 119 2.53 -8.38 16.04
C GLU A 119 1.98 -7.95 17.41
N TYR A 120 2.52 -6.86 17.98
CA TYR A 120 1.99 -6.23 19.19
C TYR A 120 0.59 -5.67 18.97
N ASP A 121 0.34 -5.01 17.84
CA ASP A 121 -0.97 -4.47 17.49
C ASP A 121 -1.99 -5.58 17.22
N LEU A 122 -1.59 -6.66 16.54
CA LEU A 122 -2.43 -7.84 16.35
C LEU A 122 -2.76 -8.50 17.68
N ALA A 123 -1.77 -8.71 18.56
CA ALA A 123 -1.97 -9.28 19.89
C ALA A 123 -2.89 -8.40 20.75
N LYS A 124 -2.74 -7.08 20.68
CA LYS A 124 -3.60 -6.12 21.37
C LYS A 124 -5.06 -6.22 20.89
N HIS A 125 -5.28 -6.35 19.57
CA HIS A 125 -6.62 -6.53 19.01
C HIS A 125 -7.22 -7.89 19.39
N VAL A 126 -6.43 -8.99 19.35
CA VAL A 126 -6.86 -10.32 19.79
C VAL A 126 -7.19 -10.35 21.29
N MET A 127 -6.43 -9.62 22.10
CA MET A 127 -6.68 -9.47 23.54
C MET A 127 -7.85 -8.54 23.87
N SER A 128 -8.31 -7.72 22.92
CA SER A 128 -9.51 -6.88 23.06
C SER A 128 -10.81 -7.60 22.69
N LEU A 129 -10.71 -8.78 22.05
CA LEU A 129 -11.88 -9.60 21.69
C LEU A 129 -12.47 -10.29 22.94
N PRO A 130 -13.80 -10.31 23.10
CA PRO A 130 -14.48 -11.00 24.19
C PRO A 130 -14.14 -12.50 24.24
N LEU A 131 -13.97 -13.03 25.46
CA LEU A 131 -13.45 -14.37 25.79
C LEU A 131 -13.97 -15.52 24.90
N LYS A 132 -15.24 -15.46 24.46
CA LYS A 132 -15.85 -16.47 23.57
C LYS A 132 -15.13 -16.72 22.24
N TYR A 133 -14.37 -15.75 21.73
CA TYR A 133 -13.67 -15.87 20.44
C TYR A 133 -12.16 -16.14 20.58
N ARG A 134 -11.62 -16.11 21.81
CA ARG A 134 -10.18 -16.31 22.07
C ARG A 134 -9.80 -17.79 22.20
N GLU A 135 -10.73 -18.63 22.65
CA GLU A 135 -10.48 -20.06 22.88
C GLU A 135 -10.35 -20.89 21.59
N VAL A 136 -10.78 -20.36 20.44
CA VAL A 136 -10.82 -21.11 19.16
C VAL A 136 -9.51 -21.01 18.36
N MET A 137 -8.55 -20.19 18.80
CA MET A 137 -7.26 -19.99 18.10
C MET A 137 -6.04 -20.64 18.77
N VAL A 138 -6.22 -21.46 19.81
CA VAL A 138 -5.13 -22.29 20.38
C VAL A 138 -5.14 -23.68 19.77
#